data_AF-A0A2W6V9Z3-F1
#
_entry.id   AF-A0A2W6V9Z3-F1
#
_cell.length_a   1.000
_cell.length_b   1.000
_cell.length_c   1.000
_cell.angle_alpha   90.00
_cell.angle_beta   90.00
_cell.angle_gamma   90.00
#
_symmetry.space_group_name_H-M   'P 1'
#
loop_
_entity.id
_entity.type
_entity.pdbx_description
1 polymer ?
#
loop_
_entity_poly.entity_id
_entity_poly.type
_entity_poly.pdbx_seq_one_letter_code
_entity_poly.pdbx_strand_id
1 'polypeptide(L)'
;MMSSRGSWMVSSDSIIHTYATWRHTAAVVAGIPHDELDAFLRASCTVGGYIVFPVAFELKPTINQARGTRAAISDRFDLTLECIRRHYAREASPLSDVLDAYAGFFAVFGDFPTYVSHFLLGDLVDARGRVRTFLPFESFGGRPLPRSVDEYRRYRDASIEFVEQRNARIARLGQPEGSKR
;
A
#
# COMPACT_ATOMS: atom_id res chain seq x y z
N MET A 1 -14.33 27.13 8.52
CA MET A 1 -13.32 27.61 7.55
C MET A 1 -13.01 26.45 6.62
N MET A 2 -13.65 26.39 5.44
CA MET A 2 -13.37 25.33 4.45
C MET A 2 -12.01 25.64 3.82
N SER A 3 -11.04 24.75 4.00
CA SER A 3 -9.73 24.85 3.38
C SER A 3 -9.88 24.91 1.85
N SER A 4 -9.12 25.78 1.18
CA SER A 4 -9.15 26.04 -0.27
C SER A 4 -8.71 24.86 -1.16
N ARG A 5 -8.69 23.64 -0.62
CA ARG A 5 -8.09 22.43 -1.21
C ARG A 5 -9.09 21.36 -1.66
N GLY A 6 -10.37 21.71 -1.78
CA GLY A 6 -11.45 20.79 -2.18
C GLY A 6 -11.83 19.80 -1.08
N SER A 7 -13.03 19.23 -1.18
CA SER A 7 -13.53 18.18 -0.28
C SER A 7 -13.62 16.85 -1.02
N TRP A 8 -13.04 15.81 -0.44
CA TRP A 8 -13.03 14.46 -1.03
C TRP A 8 -13.82 13.50 -0.15
N MET A 9 -14.69 12.70 -0.76
CA MET A 9 -15.16 11.48 -0.11
C MET A 9 -14.02 10.46 -0.19
N VAL A 10 -13.73 9.79 0.92
CA VAL A 10 -12.64 8.80 0.99
C VAL A 10 -13.16 7.47 1.53
N SER A 11 -12.52 6.38 1.13
CA SER A 11 -12.71 5.07 1.75
C SER A 11 -11.37 4.45 2.10
N SER A 12 -11.36 3.67 3.18
CA SER A 12 -10.19 2.93 3.61
C SER A 12 -10.14 1.54 3.01
N ASP A 13 -8.93 1.01 2.82
CA ASP A 13 -8.71 -0.39 2.45
C ASP A 13 -7.36 -0.89 2.99
N SER A 14 -7.20 -2.21 3.10
CA SER A 14 -6.02 -2.86 3.66
C SER A 14 -4.80 -2.64 2.77
N ILE A 15 -3.67 -2.18 3.31
CA ILE A 15 -2.38 -2.14 2.60
C ILE A 15 -1.86 -3.57 2.40
N ILE A 16 -1.97 -4.42 3.42
CA ILE A 16 -1.41 -5.78 3.41
C ILE A 16 -2.50 -6.82 3.17
N HIS A 17 -2.24 -7.73 2.24
CA HIS A 17 -3.05 -8.90 1.98
C HIS A 17 -2.25 -10.16 2.29
N THR A 18 -2.77 -11.05 3.13
CA THR A 18 -2.06 -12.29 3.49
C THR A 18 -2.05 -13.32 2.36
N TYR A 19 -2.91 -13.16 1.36
CA TYR A 19 -3.12 -14.11 0.26
C TYR A 19 -3.46 -15.53 0.71
N ALA A 20 -3.82 -15.74 1.98
CA ALA A 20 -4.05 -17.07 2.54
C ALA A 20 -5.25 -17.79 1.89
N THR A 21 -6.24 -17.02 1.42
CA THR A 21 -7.49 -17.53 0.83
C THR A 21 -7.53 -17.44 -0.69
N TRP A 22 -6.46 -16.95 -1.32
CA TRP A 22 -6.44 -16.69 -2.76
C TRP A 22 -6.10 -17.96 -3.54
N ARG A 23 -6.89 -18.26 -4.57
CA ARG A 23 -6.69 -19.46 -5.40
C ARG A 23 -5.30 -19.52 -6.03
N HIS A 24 -4.75 -18.37 -6.44
CA HIS A 24 -3.44 -18.28 -7.10
C HIS A 24 -2.25 -18.57 -6.18
N THR A 25 -2.41 -18.45 -4.87
CA THR A 25 -1.37 -18.70 -3.86
C THR A 25 -1.62 -19.97 -3.05
N ALA A 26 -2.75 -20.66 -3.29
CA ALA A 26 -3.15 -21.85 -2.51
C ALA A 26 -2.05 -22.92 -2.43
N ALA A 27 -1.33 -23.20 -3.52
CA ALA A 27 -0.24 -24.16 -3.54
C ALA A 27 0.96 -23.76 -2.66
N VAL A 28 1.23 -22.46 -2.56
CA VAL A 28 2.30 -21.91 -1.71
C VAL A 28 1.86 -21.92 -0.24
N VAL A 29 0.65 -21.43 0.03
CA VAL A 29 0.09 -21.29 1.37
C VAL A 29 -0.17 -22.65 2.03
N ALA A 30 -0.43 -23.71 1.27
CA ALA A 30 -0.58 -25.07 1.80
C ALA A 30 0.66 -25.57 2.57
N GLY A 31 1.85 -25.00 2.30
CA GLY A 31 3.08 -25.30 3.03
C GLY A 31 3.31 -24.43 4.27
N ILE A 32 2.36 -23.55 4.63
CA ILE A 32 2.48 -22.60 5.73
C ILE A 32 1.61 -23.05 6.91
N PRO A 33 2.16 -23.16 8.14
CA PRO A 33 1.38 -23.45 9.33
C PRO A 33 0.24 -22.44 9.58
N HIS A 34 -0.89 -22.91 10.08
CA HIS A 34 -2.06 -22.05 10.30
C HIS A 34 -1.81 -20.93 11.33
N ASP A 35 -1.05 -21.21 12.39
CA ASP A 35 -0.65 -20.22 13.39
C ASP A 35 0.22 -19.10 12.80
N GLU A 36 1.05 -19.43 11.81
CA GLU A 36 1.85 -18.48 11.03
C GLU A 36 0.95 -17.54 10.21
N LEU A 37 -0.09 -18.09 9.54
CA LEU A 37 -1.06 -17.31 8.77
C LEU A 37 -1.91 -16.40 9.67
N ASP A 38 -2.36 -16.93 10.81
CA ASP A 38 -3.15 -16.17 11.78
C ASP A 38 -2.34 -15.04 12.42
N ALA A 39 -1.06 -15.28 12.72
CA ALA A 39 -0.16 -14.25 13.20
C ALA A 39 0.02 -13.15 12.16
N PHE A 40 0.19 -13.50 10.89
CA PHE A 40 0.31 -12.52 9.81
C PHE A 40 -0.97 -11.68 9.65
N LEU A 41 -2.14 -12.31 9.69
CA LEU A 41 -3.42 -11.60 9.65
C LEU A 41 -3.56 -10.61 10.80
N ARG A 42 -3.29 -11.05 12.05
CA ARG A 42 -3.36 -10.19 13.23
C ARG A 42 -2.43 -8.98 13.13
N ALA A 43 -1.19 -9.18 12.69
CA ALA A 43 -0.23 -8.10 12.51
C ALA A 43 -0.70 -7.08 11.45
N SER A 44 -1.38 -7.56 10.41
CA SER A 44 -1.89 -6.72 9.31
C SER A 44 -3.15 -5.93 9.69
N CYS A 45 -3.97 -6.43 10.61
CA CYS A 45 -5.22 -5.79 11.04
C CYS A 45 -5.02 -4.70 12.10
N THR A 46 -4.23 -3.69 11.79
CA THR A 46 -3.92 -2.53 12.66
C THR A 46 -4.06 -1.23 11.87
N VAL A 47 -4.08 -0.06 12.54
CA VAL A 47 -4.22 1.24 11.84
C VAL A 47 -3.13 1.47 10.78
N GLY A 48 -1.91 0.99 11.05
CA GLY A 48 -0.78 0.99 10.11
C GLY A 48 -0.98 0.08 8.90
N GLY A 49 -1.88 -0.89 8.98
CA GLY A 49 -2.25 -1.81 7.91
C GLY A 49 -3.33 -1.31 6.96
N TYR A 50 -3.86 -0.09 7.14
CA TYR A 50 -4.88 0.51 6.25
C TYR A 50 -4.42 1.84 5.64
N ILE A 51 -4.93 2.14 4.44
CA ILE A 51 -4.76 3.42 3.76
C ILE A 51 -6.11 3.96 3.32
N VAL A 52 -6.20 5.27 3.06
CA VAL A 52 -7.39 5.93 2.53
C VAL A 52 -7.13 6.43 1.11
N PHE A 53 -8.12 6.26 0.24
CA PHE A 53 -8.12 6.80 -1.13
C PHE A 53 -9.42 7.53 -1.43
N PRO A 54 -9.42 8.48 -2.37
CA PRO A 54 -10.64 9.15 -2.82
C PRO A 54 -11.60 8.16 -3.48
N VAL A 55 -12.88 8.40 -3.28
CA VAL A 55 -13.97 7.71 -3.99
C VAL A 55 -14.90 8.73 -4.61
N ALA A 56 -15.36 8.43 -5.80
CA ALA A 56 -16.37 9.21 -6.50
C ALA A 56 -17.26 8.25 -7.29
N PHE A 57 -18.58 8.39 -7.18
CA PHE A 57 -19.53 7.47 -7.82
C PHE A 57 -19.43 7.48 -9.36
N GLU A 58 -19.07 8.64 -9.93
CA GLU A 58 -18.89 8.86 -11.37
C GLU A 58 -17.54 8.34 -11.89
N LEU A 59 -16.55 8.13 -11.01
CA LEU A 59 -15.22 7.66 -11.38
C LEU A 59 -15.08 6.20 -10.96
N LYS A 60 -15.25 5.30 -11.94
CA LYS A 60 -15.03 3.85 -11.75
C LYS A 60 -13.99 3.34 -12.75
N PRO A 61 -13.13 2.37 -12.35
CA PRO A 61 -13.04 1.80 -11.00
C PRO A 61 -12.42 2.77 -9.99
N THR A 62 -12.69 2.57 -8.69
CA THR A 62 -11.96 3.27 -7.63
C THR A 62 -10.51 2.78 -7.55
N ILE A 63 -9.62 3.55 -6.92
CA ILE A 63 -8.22 3.12 -6.72
C ILE A 63 -8.18 1.78 -5.97
N ASN A 64 -8.98 1.64 -4.89
CA ASN A 64 -9.09 0.40 -4.10
C ASN A 64 -9.53 -0.80 -4.95
N GLN A 65 -10.49 -0.62 -5.86
CA GLN A 65 -10.91 -1.71 -6.75
C GLN A 65 -9.84 -2.03 -7.79
N ALA A 66 -9.17 -1.00 -8.33
CA ALA A 66 -8.20 -1.16 -9.41
C ALA A 66 -6.97 -1.95 -8.95
N ARG A 67 -6.41 -1.66 -7.78
CA ARG A 67 -5.24 -2.38 -7.23
C ARG A 67 -5.45 -3.90 -7.14
N GLY A 68 -6.67 -4.37 -6.82
CA GLY A 68 -6.98 -5.79 -6.70
C GLY A 68 -7.35 -6.46 -8.02
N THR A 69 -7.90 -5.71 -8.97
CA THR A 69 -8.31 -6.23 -10.27
C THR A 69 -7.19 -6.18 -11.32
N ARG A 70 -6.18 -5.32 -11.16
CA ARG A 70 -4.98 -5.32 -12.00
C ARG A 70 -4.05 -6.47 -11.60
N ALA A 71 -4.02 -7.53 -12.40
CA ALA A 71 -3.17 -8.71 -12.16
C ALA A 71 -1.66 -8.42 -12.10
N ALA A 72 -1.20 -7.29 -12.66
CA ALA A 72 0.18 -6.82 -12.54
C ALA A 72 0.53 -6.28 -11.14
N ILE A 73 -0.48 -6.05 -10.30
CA ILE A 73 -0.35 -5.50 -8.95
C ILE A 73 -0.86 -6.52 -7.93
N SER A 74 -2.05 -7.09 -8.15
CA SER A 74 -2.65 -8.10 -7.28
C SER A 74 -2.70 -7.66 -5.81
N ASP A 75 -3.19 -6.44 -5.57
CA ASP A 75 -3.28 -5.80 -4.26
C ASP A 75 -1.96 -5.59 -3.51
N ARG A 76 -0.80 -5.85 -4.13
CA ARG A 76 0.51 -5.52 -3.54
C ARG A 76 0.68 -4.00 -3.46
N PHE A 77 0.64 -3.49 -2.24
CA PHE A 77 0.67 -2.06 -2.01
C PHE A 77 2.01 -1.42 -2.37
N ASP A 78 3.14 -2.12 -2.23
CA ASP A 78 4.44 -1.63 -2.72
C ASP A 78 4.42 -1.39 -4.23
N LEU A 79 3.74 -2.26 -5.00
CA LEU A 79 3.55 -2.05 -6.44
C LEU A 79 2.52 -0.95 -6.74
N THR A 80 1.51 -0.79 -5.90
CA THR A 80 0.58 0.36 -5.97
C THR A 80 1.31 1.68 -5.69
N LEU A 81 2.22 1.70 -4.72
CA LEU A 81 3.03 2.86 -4.39
C LEU A 81 4.00 3.19 -5.54
N GLU A 82 4.56 2.19 -6.22
CA GLU A 82 5.34 2.41 -7.45
C GLU A 82 4.48 3.02 -8.57
N CYS A 83 3.23 2.59 -8.75
CA CYS A 83 2.31 3.27 -9.68
C CYS A 83 2.08 4.74 -9.30
N ILE A 84 1.92 5.05 -8.01
CA ILE A 84 1.74 6.42 -7.51
C ILE A 84 3.02 7.24 -7.75
N ARG A 85 4.21 6.68 -7.47
CA ARG A 85 5.49 7.32 -7.79
C ARG A 85 5.57 7.68 -9.27
N ARG A 86 5.22 6.73 -10.14
CA ARG A 86 5.17 6.94 -11.60
C ARG A 86 4.16 8.00 -12.01
N HIS A 87 2.99 8.08 -11.37
CA HIS A 87 2.00 9.13 -11.64
C HIS A 87 2.58 10.53 -11.41
N TYR A 88 3.30 10.76 -10.30
CA TYR A 88 3.99 12.03 -10.05
C TYR A 88 5.13 12.31 -11.05
N ALA A 89 5.80 11.25 -11.54
CA ALA A 89 6.83 11.36 -12.58
C ALA A 89 6.27 11.43 -14.01
N ARG A 90 4.93 11.38 -14.19
CA ARG A 90 4.26 11.28 -15.50
C ARG A 90 4.71 10.05 -16.33
N GLU A 91 5.06 8.98 -15.65
CA GLU A 91 5.44 7.68 -16.21
C GLU A 91 4.23 6.73 -16.29
N ALA A 92 4.23 5.82 -17.28
CA ALA A 92 3.17 4.84 -17.43
C ALA A 92 3.22 3.71 -16.38
N SER A 93 2.04 3.28 -15.93
CA SER A 93 1.85 2.18 -14.99
C SER A 93 0.50 1.47 -15.22
N PRO A 94 0.27 0.27 -14.63
CA PRO A 94 -1.01 -0.42 -14.71
C PRO A 94 -2.20 0.33 -14.06
N LEU A 95 -1.94 1.41 -13.32
CA LEU A 95 -2.99 2.27 -12.74
C LEU A 95 -3.04 3.66 -13.37
N SER A 96 -2.31 3.94 -14.45
CA SER A 96 -2.25 5.30 -15.02
C SER A 96 -3.64 5.89 -15.31
N ASP A 97 -4.52 5.12 -15.95
CA ASP A 97 -5.89 5.54 -16.26
C ASP A 97 -6.69 5.91 -15.02
N VAL A 98 -6.58 5.11 -13.95
CA VAL A 98 -7.29 5.32 -12.68
C VAL A 98 -6.68 6.48 -11.89
N LEU A 99 -5.35 6.55 -11.77
CA LEU A 99 -4.68 7.63 -11.04
C LEU A 99 -4.88 8.98 -11.71
N ASP A 100 -4.91 9.03 -13.05
CA ASP A 100 -5.22 10.25 -13.81
C ASP A 100 -6.66 10.71 -13.58
N ALA A 101 -7.63 9.78 -13.50
CA ALA A 101 -9.02 10.13 -13.16
C ALA A 101 -9.14 10.76 -11.75
N TYR A 102 -8.27 10.39 -10.82
CA TYR A 102 -8.20 10.95 -9.47
C TYR A 102 -7.05 11.97 -9.28
N ALA A 103 -6.50 12.54 -10.36
CA ALA A 103 -5.32 13.42 -10.29
C ALA A 103 -5.48 14.62 -9.34
N GLY A 104 -6.71 15.15 -9.22
CA GLY A 104 -7.00 16.25 -8.30
C GLY A 104 -6.72 15.92 -6.83
N PHE A 105 -6.89 14.66 -6.42
CA PHE A 105 -6.53 14.22 -5.07
C PHE A 105 -5.00 14.21 -4.88
N PHE A 106 -4.27 13.66 -5.85
CA PHE A 106 -2.80 13.61 -5.81
C PHE A 106 -2.17 15.01 -5.87
N ALA A 107 -2.80 15.95 -6.57
CA ALA A 107 -2.37 17.35 -6.64
C ALA A 107 -2.39 18.06 -5.28
N VAL A 108 -3.20 17.62 -4.31
CA VAL A 108 -3.23 18.18 -2.94
C VAL A 108 -1.87 18.03 -2.25
N PHE A 109 -1.13 16.96 -2.54
CA PHE A 109 0.18 16.68 -1.96
C PHE A 109 1.32 17.32 -2.74
N GLY A 110 1.10 17.73 -3.99
CA GLY A 110 2.09 18.38 -4.85
C GLY A 110 3.12 17.42 -5.44
N ASP A 111 3.79 16.61 -4.62
CA ASP A 111 4.83 15.66 -5.05
C ASP A 111 4.81 14.32 -4.30
N PHE A 112 5.56 13.36 -4.82
CA PHE A 112 5.65 12.02 -4.26
C PHE A 112 6.25 11.98 -2.84
N PRO A 113 7.37 12.67 -2.53
CA PRO A 113 7.89 12.73 -1.15
C PRO A 113 6.87 13.25 -0.14
N THR A 114 6.10 14.29 -0.49
CA THR A 114 5.05 14.84 0.36
C THR A 114 3.90 13.86 0.55
N TYR A 115 3.48 13.16 -0.51
CA TYR A 115 2.49 12.08 -0.42
C TYR A 115 2.96 10.97 0.55
N VAL A 116 4.21 10.51 0.40
CA VAL A 116 4.82 9.47 1.24
C VAL A 116 4.90 9.91 2.69
N SER A 117 5.32 11.14 2.95
CA SER A 117 5.40 11.71 4.30
C SER A 117 4.02 11.82 4.93
N HIS A 118 3.02 12.29 4.17
CA HIS A 118 1.66 12.46 4.67
C HIS A 118 1.03 11.14 5.12
N PHE A 119 1.22 10.06 4.34
CA PHE A 119 0.66 8.74 4.65
C PHE A 119 1.58 7.85 5.50
N LEU A 120 2.73 8.36 5.94
CA LEU A 120 3.74 7.66 6.75
C LEU A 120 4.29 6.39 6.08
N LEU A 121 4.55 6.48 4.77
CA LEU A 121 4.98 5.36 3.91
C LEU A 121 6.51 5.30 3.73
N GLY A 122 7.27 6.05 4.53
CA GLY A 122 8.71 6.25 4.35
C GLY A 122 9.54 4.98 4.31
N ASP A 123 9.15 3.93 5.04
CA ASP A 123 9.92 2.65 5.04
C ASP A 123 9.80 1.88 3.72
N LEU A 124 8.82 2.23 2.89
CA LEU A 124 8.70 1.71 1.53
C LEU A 124 9.46 2.54 0.51
N VAL A 125 10.29 3.49 0.92
CA VAL A 125 11.05 4.36 0.01
C VAL A 125 12.52 4.39 0.43
N ASP A 126 13.43 4.27 -0.53
CA ASP A 126 14.87 4.40 -0.27
C ASP A 126 15.33 5.86 -0.29
N ALA A 127 16.60 6.09 0.07
CA ALA A 127 17.19 7.43 0.10
C ALA A 127 17.23 8.13 -1.27
N ARG A 128 16.99 7.42 -2.38
CA ARG A 128 16.93 7.96 -3.74
C ARG A 128 15.49 8.19 -4.20
N GLY A 129 14.50 8.01 -3.33
CA GLY A 129 13.09 8.17 -3.67
C GLY A 129 12.49 6.99 -4.46
N ARG A 130 13.19 5.84 -4.51
CA ARG A 130 12.70 4.63 -5.19
C ARG A 130 11.87 3.79 -4.21
N VAL A 131 10.80 3.19 -4.70
CA VAL A 131 9.97 2.31 -3.89
C VAL A 131 10.72 1.01 -3.59
N ARG A 132 10.77 0.63 -2.32
CA ARG A 132 11.23 -0.66 -1.84
C ARG A 132 10.09 -1.66 -1.98
N THR A 133 10.34 -2.74 -2.71
CA THR A 133 9.34 -3.78 -2.92
C THR A 133 9.52 -4.93 -1.94
N PHE A 134 8.40 -5.52 -1.50
CA PHE A 134 8.37 -6.65 -0.56
C PHE A 134 8.96 -7.94 -1.14
N LEU A 135 8.93 -8.05 -2.47
CA LEU A 135 9.60 -9.10 -3.24
C LEU A 135 10.33 -8.46 -4.43
N PRO A 136 11.32 -9.16 -5.02
CA PRO A 136 12.00 -8.68 -6.22
C PRO A 136 11.01 -8.22 -7.30
N PHE A 137 11.27 -7.04 -7.85
CA PHE A 137 10.45 -6.40 -8.87
C PHE A 137 11.35 -5.75 -9.91
N GLU A 138 11.12 -6.09 -11.17
CA GLU A 138 11.81 -5.47 -12.31
C GLU A 138 10.84 -4.66 -13.17
N SER A 139 9.66 -5.22 -13.44
CA SER A 139 8.61 -4.57 -14.23
C SER A 139 7.22 -5.14 -13.91
N PHE A 140 6.19 -4.43 -14.33
CA PHE A 140 4.78 -4.84 -14.21
C PHE A 140 4.39 -6.01 -15.14
N GLY A 141 5.30 -6.52 -15.98
CA GLY A 141 5.07 -7.72 -16.79
C GLY A 141 5.26 -9.04 -16.02
N GLY A 142 5.80 -8.98 -14.80
CA GLY A 142 6.05 -10.14 -13.95
C GLY A 142 4.82 -10.63 -13.18
N ARG A 143 4.99 -11.72 -12.42
CA ARG A 143 3.97 -12.20 -11.48
C ARG A 143 4.19 -11.54 -10.11
N PRO A 144 3.22 -10.77 -9.58
CA PRO A 144 3.41 -10.05 -8.32
C PRO A 144 3.30 -10.96 -7.08
N LEU A 145 2.58 -12.09 -7.17
CA LEU A 145 2.34 -12.95 -6.00
C LEU A 145 3.53 -13.86 -5.67
N PRO A 146 3.74 -14.22 -4.39
CA PRO A 146 4.75 -15.19 -3.99
C PRO A 146 4.59 -16.53 -4.72
N ARG A 147 5.71 -17.14 -5.13
CA ARG A 147 5.74 -18.39 -5.92
C ARG A 147 6.29 -19.58 -5.16
N SER A 148 6.81 -19.35 -3.96
CA SER A 148 7.35 -20.39 -3.08
C SER A 148 7.07 -20.03 -1.62
N VAL A 149 7.17 -21.02 -0.73
CA VAL A 149 7.06 -20.82 0.72
C VAL A 149 8.07 -19.77 1.22
N ASP A 150 9.29 -19.78 0.68
CA ASP A 150 10.31 -18.80 1.04
C ASP A 150 9.95 -17.39 0.57
N GLU A 151 9.44 -17.23 -0.67
CA GLU A 151 8.95 -15.93 -1.12
C GLU A 151 7.75 -15.47 -0.28
N TYR A 152 6.85 -16.38 0.11
CA TYR A 152 5.72 -16.05 0.97
C TYR A 152 6.17 -15.52 2.34
N ARG A 153 7.12 -16.20 2.98
CA ARG A 153 7.69 -15.77 4.26
C ARG A 153 8.43 -14.45 4.16
N ARG A 154 9.20 -14.22 3.09
CA ARG A 154 9.83 -12.90 2.84
C ARG A 154 8.80 -11.79 2.69
N TYR A 155 7.76 -12.02 1.90
CA TYR A 155 6.67 -11.06 1.74
C TYR A 155 5.97 -10.78 3.08
N ARG A 156 5.66 -11.83 3.84
CA ARG A 156 5.06 -11.75 5.18
C ARG A 156 5.92 -10.90 6.11
N ASP A 157 7.20 -11.22 6.25
CA ASP A 157 8.11 -10.54 7.17
C ASP A 157 8.28 -9.07 6.83
N ALA A 158 8.48 -8.75 5.55
CA ALA A 158 8.59 -7.37 5.09
C ALA A 158 7.27 -6.59 5.29
N SER A 159 6.12 -7.26 5.11
CA SER A 159 4.80 -6.64 5.33
C SER A 159 4.56 -6.34 6.81
N ILE A 160 4.88 -7.29 7.70
CA ILE A 160 4.76 -7.12 9.16
C ILE A 160 5.67 -5.99 9.62
N GLU A 161 6.94 -6.01 9.22
CA GLU A 161 7.92 -4.98 9.56
C GLU A 161 7.43 -3.58 9.16
N PHE A 162 6.93 -3.42 7.93
CA PHE A 162 6.37 -2.15 7.46
C PHE A 162 5.19 -1.68 8.33
N VAL A 163 4.24 -2.57 8.62
CA VAL A 163 3.04 -2.23 9.40
C VAL A 163 3.41 -1.85 10.84
N GLU A 164 4.32 -2.58 11.47
CA GLU A 164 4.80 -2.29 12.82
C GLU A 164 5.51 -0.92 12.90
N GLN A 165 6.40 -0.62 11.96
CA GLN A 165 7.09 0.67 11.90
C GLN A 165 6.10 1.83 11.65
N ARG A 166 5.12 1.62 10.77
CA ARG A 166 4.06 2.61 10.52
C ARG A 166 3.16 2.80 11.74
N ASN A 167 2.77 1.74 12.44
CA ASN A 167 2.04 1.81 13.71
C ASN A 167 2.79 2.62 14.75
N ALA A 168 4.10 2.39 14.92
CA ALA A 168 4.92 3.12 15.86
C ALA A 168 4.96 4.63 15.55
N ARG A 169 5.00 5.02 14.26
CA ARG A 169 4.91 6.43 13.85
C ARG A 169 3.54 7.03 14.14
N ILE A 170 2.45 6.32 13.83
CA ILE A 170 1.09 6.78 14.12
C ILE A 170 0.91 7.01 15.62
N ALA A 171 1.39 6.08 16.45
CA ALA A 171 1.32 6.20 17.91
C ALA A 171 2.06 7.44 18.44
N ARG A 172 3.22 7.78 17.87
CA ARG A 172 3.99 9.00 18.25
C ARG A 172 3.26 10.29 17.89
N LEU A 173 2.54 10.34 16.77
CA LEU A 173 1.72 11.51 16.40
C LEU A 173 0.54 11.74 17.35
N GLY A 174 0.02 10.67 17.94
CA GLY A 174 -1.07 10.74 18.92
C GLY A 174 -0.63 11.17 20.32
N GLN A 175 0.68 11.32 20.59
CA GLN A 175 1.18 11.80 21.86
C GLN A 175 1.28 13.34 21.84
N PRO A 176 0.64 14.06 22.77
CA PRO A 176 0.79 15.51 22.84
C PRO A 176 2.25 15.87 23.11
N GLU A 177 2.78 16.86 22.37
CA GLU A 177 4.09 17.43 22.66
C GLU A 177 4.09 17.96 24.11
N GLY A 178 4.90 17.36 24.99
CA GLY A 178 5.16 17.92 26.32
C GLY A 178 4.77 17.08 27.54
N SER A 179 4.43 15.79 27.43
CA SER A 179 4.42 14.92 28.63
C SER A 179 5.84 14.51 29.00
N LYS A 180 6.65 15.48 29.48
CA LYS A 180 7.78 15.18 30.35
C LYS A 180 7.18 14.81 31.71
N ARG A 181 7.41 13.57 32.14
CA ARG A 181 7.30 13.20 33.56
C ARG A 181 8.45 13.82 34.33
#